data_AF-E1ZMY7-F1
#
_entry.id   AF-E1ZMY7-F1
#
_cell.length_a   1.000
_cell.length_b   1.000
_cell.length_c   1.000
_cell.angle_alpha   90.00
_cell.angle_beta   90.00
_cell.angle_gamma   90.00
#
_symmetry.space_group_name_H-M   'P 1'
#
loop_
_entity.id
_entity.type
_entity.pdbx_description
1 polymer ?
#
loop_
_entity_poly.entity_id
_entity_poly.type
_entity_poly.pdbx_seq_one_letter_code
_entity_poly.pdbx_strand_id
1 'polypeptide(L)' 'MASGFGIHGGPGRCYPIWMDFSECMSKTEDPKKCADFRDDYLECLHHRKEFTKLNRFFREEKRQ' A
#
# COMPACT_ATOMS: atom_id res chain seq x y z
N MET A 1 10.11 3.09 2.53
CA MET A 1 10.17 4.55 2.39
C MET A 1 8.75 5.05 2.21
N ALA A 2 8.21 5.82 3.16
CA ALA A 2 6.83 6.30 3.18
C ALA A 2 6.66 7.73 2.63
N SER A 3 7.68 8.27 1.96
CA SER A 3 7.78 9.69 1.61
C SER A 3 7.50 10.02 0.13
N GLY A 4 6.92 9.09 -0.65
CA GLY A 4 6.55 9.33 -2.06
C GLY A 4 7.73 9.38 -3.06
N PHE A 5 8.94 9.72 -2.59
CA PHE A 5 10.16 9.73 -3.40
C PHE A 5 10.92 8.40 -3.28
N GLY A 6 11.35 7.88 -4.43
CA GLY A 6 12.21 6.71 -4.55
C GLY A 6 13.66 7.02 -4.19
N ILE A 7 14.45 5.96 -4.00
CA ILE A 7 15.88 6.03 -3.59
C ILE A 7 16.72 6.83 -4.61
N HIS A 8 16.32 6.85 -5.87
CA HIS A 8 17.01 7.57 -6.96
C HIS A 8 16.42 8.96 -7.24
N GLY A 9 15.61 9.53 -6.33
CA GLY A 9 15.00 10.85 -6.49
C GLY A 9 13.81 10.92 -7.46
N GLY A 10 13.50 9.84 -8.17
CA GLY A 10 12.28 9.69 -8.96
C GLY A 10 11.06 9.33 -8.11
N PRO A 11 9.85 9.28 -8.71
CA PRO A 11 8.65 8.81 -8.00
C PRO A 11 8.86 7.39 -7.48
N GLY A 12 8.50 7.17 -6.21
CA GLY A 12 8.57 5.85 -5.60
C GLY A 12 7.55 4.88 -6.19
N ARG A 13 7.74 3.56 -5.98
CA ARG A 13 6.82 2.53 -6.51
C ARG A 13 5.35 2.76 -6.14
N CYS A 14 5.09 3.24 -4.94
CA CYS A 14 3.74 3.51 -4.42
C CYS A 14 3.29 4.96 -4.59
N TYR A 15 3.98 5.76 -5.41
CA TYR A 15 3.65 7.17 -5.63
C TYR A 15 2.26 7.39 -6.24
N PRO A 16 1.78 6.60 -7.23
CA PRO A 16 0.41 6.76 -7.74
C PRO A 16 -0.66 6.54 -6.68
N ILE A 17 -0.50 5.51 -5.84
CA ILE A 17 -1.45 5.19 -4.76
C ILE A 17 -1.45 6.31 -3.69
N TRP A 18 -0.28 6.88 -3.40
CA TRP A 18 -0.17 8.05 -2.54
C TRP A 18 -0.92 9.27 -3.10
N MET A 19 -0.85 9.49 -4.41
CA MET A 19 -1.58 10.58 -5.07
C MET A 19 -3.09 10.41 -4.89
N ASP A 20 -3.61 9.20 -5.06
CA ASP A 20 -5.04 8.90 -4.86
C ASP A 20 -5.48 9.15 -3.40
N PHE A 21 -4.67 8.72 -2.43
CA PHE A 21 -4.92 9.00 -1.02
C PHE A 21 -4.89 10.50 -0.72
N SER A 22 -3.90 11.21 -1.24
CA SER A 22 -3.75 12.66 -1.06
C SER A 22 -4.92 13.43 -1.71
N GLU A 23 -5.36 12.99 -2.89
CA GLU A 23 -6.52 13.57 -3.56
C GLU A 23 -7.80 13.35 -2.74
N CYS A 24 -8.02 12.13 -2.23
CA CYS A 24 -9.15 11.84 -1.36
C CYS A 24 -9.16 12.75 -0.12
N MET A 25 -8.01 12.85 0.58
CA MET A 25 -7.86 13.68 1.77
C MET A 25 -8.04 15.18 1.48
N SER A 26 -7.72 15.64 0.27
CA SER A 26 -7.96 17.05 -0.13
C SER A 26 -9.44 17.37 -0.38
N LYS A 27 -10.25 16.37 -0.74
CA LYS A 27 -11.67 16.54 -1.10
C LYS A 27 -12.62 16.30 0.08
N THR A 28 -12.12 15.83 1.21
CA THR A 28 -12.93 15.38 2.33
C THR A 28 -12.37 15.89 3.65
N GLU A 29 -13.23 16.41 4.52
CA GLU A 29 -12.86 16.83 5.88
C GLU A 29 -12.75 15.64 6.86
N ASP A 30 -13.39 14.52 6.54
CA ASP A 30 -13.49 13.35 7.41
C ASP A 30 -12.47 12.26 7.01
N PRO A 31 -11.33 12.14 7.72
CA PRO A 31 -10.21 11.27 7.32
C PRO A 31 -10.57 9.79 7.26
N LYS A 32 -11.68 9.38 7.89
CA LYS A 32 -12.18 8.01 7.88
C LYS A 32 -12.67 7.57 6.51
N LYS A 33 -13.15 8.49 5.67
CA LYS A 33 -13.64 8.15 4.32
C LYS A 33 -12.51 7.78 3.36
N CYS A 34 -11.28 8.21 3.66
CA CYS A 34 -10.08 7.86 2.88
C CYS A 34 -9.30 6.68 3.49
N ALA A 35 -9.89 5.95 4.45
CA ALA A 35 -9.25 4.81 5.08
C ALA A 35 -8.89 3.71 4.09
N ASP A 36 -9.73 3.47 3.08
CA ASP A 36 -9.46 2.45 2.05
C ASP A 36 -8.20 2.78 1.26
N PHE A 37 -8.08 4.02 0.76
CA PHE A 37 -6.87 4.51 0.07
C PHE A 37 -5.62 4.47 0.96
N ARG A 38 -5.79 4.79 2.26
CA ARG A 38 -4.69 4.68 3.23
C ARG A 38 -4.22 3.24 3.38
N ASP A 39 -5.16 2.32 3.49
CA ASP A 39 -4.86 0.90 3.69
C ASP A 39 -4.21 0.30 2.43
N ASP A 40 -4.59 0.74 1.24
CA ASP A 40 -3.91 0.38 -0.02
C ASP A 40 -2.50 0.96 -0.11
N TYR A 41 -2.30 2.20 0.32
CA TYR A 41 -0.97 2.81 0.39
C TYR A 41 -0.05 2.04 1.34
N LEU A 42 -0.55 1.67 2.53
CA LEU A 42 0.19 0.86 3.51
C LEU A 42 0.43 -0.57 3.01
N GLU A 43 -0.51 -1.13 2.26
CA GLU A 43 -0.35 -2.43 1.60
C GLU A 43 0.80 -2.37 0.61
N CYS A 44 0.83 -1.40 -0.31
CA CYS A 44 1.93 -1.26 -1.27
C CYS A 44 3.31 -1.05 -0.60
N LEU A 45 3.36 -0.38 0.56
CA LEU A 45 4.62 -0.15 1.27
C LEU A 45 5.16 -1.40 1.98
N HIS A 46 4.27 -2.25 2.48
CA HIS A 46 4.64 -3.34 3.39
C HIS A 46 4.32 -4.74 2.87
N HIS A 47 3.53 -4.84 1.80
CA HIS A 47 3.06 -6.07 1.15
C HIS A 47 2.50 -7.11 2.14
N ARG A 48 1.88 -6.67 3.24
CA ARG A 48 1.46 -7.57 4.32
C ARG A 48 0.41 -8.58 3.86
N LYS A 49 -0.58 -8.12 3.10
CA LYS A 49 -1.66 -8.98 2.58
C LYS A 49 -1.08 -9.97 1.57
N GLU A 50 -0.20 -9.50 0.68
CA GLU A 50 0.50 -10.33 -0.30
C GLU A 50 1.37 -11.41 0.37
N PHE A 51 2.26 -11.04 1.29
CA PHE A 51 3.10 -12.00 2.00
C PHE A 51 2.27 -13.02 2.80
N THR A 52 1.15 -12.60 3.38
CA THR A 52 0.27 -13.52 4.11
C THR A 52 -0.32 -14.58 3.17
N LYS A 53 -0.78 -14.18 1.98
CA LYS A 53 -1.31 -15.11 0.96
C LYS A 53 -0.23 -16.05 0.43
N LEU A 54 0.94 -15.52 0.08
CA LEU A 54 2.07 -16.32 -0.40
C LEU A 54 2.54 -17.32 0.66
N ASN A 55 2.69 -16.88 1.91
CA ASN A 55 3.07 -17.77 3.02
C ASN A 55 2.05 -18.87 3.24
N ARG A 56 0.74 -18.59 3.09
CA ARG A 56 -0.29 -19.61 3.16
C ARG A 56 -0.13 -20.64 2.04
N PHE A 57 0.03 -20.19 0.80
CA PHE A 57 0.24 -21.06 -0.36
C PHE A 57 1.49 -21.95 -0.18
N PHE A 58 2.64 -21.37 0.15
CA PHE A 58 3.87 -22.16 0.38
C PHE A 58 3.75 -23.14 1.56
N ARG A 59 2.96 -22.82 2.58
CA ARG A 59 2.66 -23.74 3.69
C ARG A 59 1.72 -24.87 3.29
N GLU A 60 0.90 -24.68 2.27
CA GLU A 60 0.02 -25.71 1.72
C GLU A 60 0.80 -26.60 0.74
N GLU A 61 1.62 -26.02 -0.14
CA GLU A 61 2.52 -26.78 -1.03
C GLU A 61 3.49 -27.66 -0.25
N LYS A 62 4.10 -27.17 0.84
CA LYS A 62 5.00 -27.97 1.69
C LYS A 62 4.32 -29.15 2.41
N ARG A 63 2.98 -29.21 2.43
CA ARG A 63 2.24 -30.33 3.03
C ARG A 63 1.93 -31.45 2.03
N GLN A 64 2.04 -31.18 0.73
CA GLN A 64 1.93 -32.18 -0.33
C GLN A 64 3.28 -32.87 -0.55
#